data_AF-A0A4P5VYB9-F1
#
_entry.id   AF-A0A4P5VYB9-F1
#
_cell.length_a   1.000
_cell.length_b   1.000
_cell.length_c   1.000
_cell.angle_alpha   90.00
_cell.angle_beta   90.00
_cell.angle_gamma   90.00
#
_symmetry.space_group_name_H-M   'P 1'
#
loop_
_entity.id
_entity.type
_entity.pdbx_description
1 polymer ?
#
loop_
_entity_poly.entity_id
_entity_poly.type
_entity_poly.pdbx_seq_one_letter_code
_entity_poly.pdbx_strand_id
1 'polypeptide(L)'
;MEVAGAFREEEPIARHLPLRASPGTFERWLEVGDESQLVAAIRASRAEKLGVRVLPPFSDALPPEGGLPGLALRLGVGFEGIEAHGAHWIVGASVPVAQLGVVAGWKSLLRAGGSVADALEDGWLLPALVSARRFKGRGFEDQETWVVDPKSLLVRATLDPTVAVKPMRAGTAFREPGKRTDLRALLRRANLTTVRLYDACLAEDDPAVLVNKGEASPKQLRLLLQAVRERVHVATGLELEERLVPPGRGGRW
;
A
#
# COMPACT_ATOMS: atom_id res chain seq x y z
N MET A 1 1.86 29.27 -13.48
CA MET A 1 0.72 28.49 -12.98
C MET A 1 1.26 27.71 -11.80
N GLU A 2 1.11 28.28 -10.60
CA GLU A 2 1.67 27.73 -9.36
C GLU A 2 1.08 26.34 -9.11
N VAL A 3 1.93 25.40 -8.70
CA VAL A 3 1.46 24.14 -8.13
C VAL A 3 0.77 24.51 -6.81
N ALA A 4 -0.56 24.44 -6.78
CA ALA A 4 -1.31 24.67 -5.55
C ALA A 4 -0.99 23.53 -4.58
N GLY A 5 -0.09 23.80 -3.63
CA GLY A 5 0.54 22.85 -2.73
C GLY A 5 2.05 23.10 -2.71
N ALA A 6 2.54 23.79 -1.68
CA ALA A 6 3.98 23.97 -1.51
C ALA A 6 4.62 22.59 -1.29
N PHE A 7 5.74 22.33 -1.99
CA PHE A 7 6.57 21.16 -1.68
C PHE A 7 6.98 21.25 -0.21
N ARG A 8 6.77 20.16 0.52
CA ARG A 8 7.37 19.97 1.83
C ARG A 8 8.71 19.27 1.63
N GLU A 9 9.77 19.91 2.09
CA GLU A 9 11.10 19.31 2.16
C GLU A 9 11.21 18.49 3.45
N GLU A 10 12.02 17.43 3.40
CA GLU A 10 12.37 16.60 4.55
C GLU A 10 11.16 16.02 5.34
N GLU A 11 10.04 15.72 4.66
CA GLU A 11 8.86 15.11 5.28
C GLU A 11 9.20 13.70 5.82
N PRO A 12 8.99 13.39 7.13
CA PRO A 12 9.36 12.10 7.70
C PRO A 12 8.58 10.92 7.11
N ILE A 13 9.27 9.91 6.60
CA ILE A 13 8.66 8.72 5.97
C ILE A 13 7.77 7.97 6.97
N ALA A 14 8.21 7.84 8.22
CA ALA A 14 7.52 7.09 9.26
C ALA A 14 6.06 7.57 9.52
N ARG A 15 5.75 8.84 9.22
CA ARG A 15 4.38 9.39 9.40
C ARG A 15 3.37 8.80 8.43
N HIS A 16 3.82 8.22 7.33
CA HIS A 16 2.98 7.77 6.22
C HIS A 16 2.84 6.25 6.13
N LEU A 17 3.53 5.50 7.02
CA LEU A 17 3.53 4.04 7.03
C LEU A 17 2.91 3.49 8.32
N PRO A 18 2.10 2.41 8.26
CA PRO A 18 1.52 1.78 9.45
C PRO A 18 2.57 1.31 10.48
N LEU A 19 3.71 0.81 9.99
CA LEU A 19 4.80 0.33 10.84
C LEU A 19 5.56 1.45 11.55
N ARG A 20 5.41 2.72 11.12
CA ARG A 20 5.99 3.91 11.76
C ARG A 20 7.48 3.84 12.10
N ALA A 21 8.22 3.00 11.39
CA ALA A 21 9.67 2.93 11.47
C ALA A 21 10.24 3.68 10.27
N SER A 22 11.37 4.36 10.44
CA SER A 22 12.25 4.95 9.40
C SER A 22 12.84 6.25 9.95
N PRO A 23 14.17 6.40 10.00
CA PRO A 23 14.79 7.68 10.29
C PRO A 23 14.83 8.59 9.04
N GLY A 24 14.51 8.05 7.86
CA GLY A 24 14.56 8.77 6.59
C GLY A 24 13.37 9.69 6.33
N THR A 25 13.61 10.64 5.43
CA THR A 25 12.64 11.62 4.94
C THR A 25 12.41 11.47 3.43
N PHE A 26 11.30 12.00 2.93
CA PHE A 26 11.13 12.22 1.49
C PHE A 26 11.92 13.46 1.10
N GLU A 27 12.67 13.40 -0.01
CA GLU A 27 13.38 14.57 -0.56
C GLU A 27 12.39 15.70 -0.86
N ARG A 28 11.30 15.37 -1.56
CA ARG A 28 10.14 16.25 -1.73
C ARG A 28 8.86 15.51 -1.46
N TRP A 29 7.94 16.18 -0.79
CA TRP A 29 6.59 15.71 -0.55
C TRP A 29 5.57 16.70 -1.11
N LEU A 30 4.57 16.19 -1.83
CA LEU A 30 3.45 16.96 -2.33
C LEU A 30 2.15 16.19 -2.11
N GLU A 31 1.13 16.89 -1.63
CA GLU A 31 -0.24 16.39 -1.58
C GLU A 31 -1.08 17.18 -2.58
N VAL A 32 -1.85 16.48 -3.41
CA VAL A 32 -2.75 17.09 -4.39
C VAL A 32 -4.19 16.80 -4.01
N GLY A 33 -5.01 17.84 -3.93
CA GLY A 33 -6.40 17.76 -3.52
C GLY A 33 -7.37 17.40 -4.65
N ASP A 34 -6.99 17.57 -5.91
CA ASP A 34 -7.88 17.33 -7.06
C ASP A 34 -7.15 16.93 -8.35
N GLU A 35 -7.91 16.57 -9.39
CA GLU A 35 -7.41 16.16 -10.71
C GLU A 35 -6.57 17.25 -11.40
N SER A 36 -6.92 18.52 -11.24
CA SER A 36 -6.19 19.64 -11.87
C SER A 36 -4.82 19.83 -11.21
N GLN A 37 -4.76 19.72 -9.89
CA GLN A 37 -3.52 19.76 -9.12
C GLN A 37 -2.64 18.55 -9.43
N LEU A 38 -3.21 17.36 -9.62
CA LEU A 38 -2.46 16.17 -10.06
C LEU A 38 -1.80 16.39 -11.43
N VAL A 39 -2.53 16.92 -12.41
CA VAL A 39 -1.97 17.24 -13.74
C VAL A 39 -0.83 18.26 -13.62
N ALA A 40 -1.02 19.31 -12.83
CA ALA A 40 -0.02 20.35 -12.60
C ALA A 40 1.24 19.78 -11.93
N ALA A 41 1.09 18.94 -10.92
CA ALA A 41 2.18 18.28 -10.21
C ALA A 41 3.02 17.42 -11.15
N ILE A 42 2.39 16.52 -11.90
CA ILE A 42 3.10 15.64 -12.85
C ILE A 42 3.81 16.45 -13.94
N ARG A 43 3.20 17.54 -14.43
CA ARG A 43 3.84 18.44 -15.40
C ARG A 43 5.07 19.13 -14.82
N ALA A 44 4.99 19.62 -13.58
CA ALA A 44 6.11 20.26 -12.90
C ALA A 44 7.25 19.26 -12.66
N SER A 45 6.95 18.05 -12.16
CA SER A 45 7.96 17.00 -11.94
C SER A 45 8.71 16.62 -13.21
N ARG A 46 8.01 16.55 -14.35
CA ARG A 46 8.63 16.31 -15.67
C ARG A 46 9.59 17.41 -16.08
N ALA A 47 9.21 18.67 -15.88
CA ALA A 47 10.05 19.81 -16.23
C ALA A 47 11.36 19.82 -15.41
N GLU A 48 11.28 19.41 -14.15
CA GLU A 48 12.43 19.30 -13.24
C GLU A 48 13.15 17.93 -13.31
N LYS A 49 12.69 17.00 -14.17
CA LYS A 49 13.20 15.63 -14.28
C LYS A 49 13.21 14.86 -12.95
N LEU A 50 12.24 15.14 -12.07
CA LEU A 50 12.08 14.45 -10.80
C LEU A 50 11.41 13.10 -11.01
N GLY A 51 11.98 12.05 -10.41
CA GLY A 51 11.28 10.78 -10.28
C GLY A 51 10.05 10.95 -9.40
N VAL A 52 8.88 10.47 -9.84
CA VAL A 52 7.64 10.58 -9.07
C VAL A 52 7.28 9.23 -8.48
N ARG A 53 7.03 9.24 -7.19
CA ARG A 53 6.56 8.10 -6.41
C ARG A 53 5.21 8.45 -5.82
N VAL A 54 4.18 7.73 -6.24
CA VAL A 54 2.87 7.88 -5.60
C VAL A 54 2.85 7.07 -4.32
N LEU A 55 2.39 7.74 -3.25
CA LEU A 55 2.25 7.17 -1.93
C LEU A 55 0.82 7.37 -1.43
N PRO A 56 -0.05 6.37 -1.59
CA PRO A 56 -1.36 6.38 -0.96
C PRO A 56 -1.26 6.43 0.57
N PRO A 57 -2.28 6.96 1.26
CA PRO A 57 -2.27 7.02 2.71
C PRO A 57 -2.19 5.62 3.32
N PHE A 58 -1.35 5.50 4.35
CA PHE A 58 -1.15 4.24 5.09
C PHE A 58 -0.72 3.06 4.20
N SER A 59 0.10 3.34 3.17
CA SER A 59 0.72 2.34 2.32
C SER A 59 1.31 1.19 3.17
N ASP A 60 0.84 -0.03 2.93
CA ASP A 60 1.23 -1.20 3.71
C ASP A 60 2.58 -1.74 3.20
N ALA A 61 3.65 -1.08 3.65
CA ALA A 61 4.99 -1.19 3.10
C ALA A 61 6.05 -1.38 4.19
N LEU A 62 7.18 -1.99 3.81
CA LEU A 62 8.34 -2.13 4.67
C LEU A 62 9.13 -0.81 4.70
N PRO A 63 9.41 -0.22 5.87
CA PRO A 63 10.08 1.06 5.87
C PRO A 63 11.55 1.01 5.41
N PRO A 64 12.03 2.02 4.68
CA PRO A 64 13.44 2.13 4.28
C PRO A 64 14.34 2.53 5.47
N GLU A 65 15.63 2.24 5.36
CA GLU A 65 16.64 2.71 6.35
C GLU A 65 17.06 4.17 6.15
N GLY A 66 16.93 4.68 4.93
CA GLY A 66 17.30 6.06 4.57
C GLY A 66 16.15 6.81 3.93
N GLY A 67 16.44 8.04 3.50
CA GLY A 67 15.49 8.87 2.77
C GLY A 67 15.15 8.32 1.39
N LEU A 68 14.09 8.84 0.79
CA LEU A 68 13.64 8.50 -0.55
C LEU A 68 13.78 9.72 -1.48
N PRO A 69 14.54 9.59 -2.59
CA PRO A 69 14.78 10.71 -3.50
C PRO A 69 13.59 10.98 -4.43
N GLY A 70 13.59 12.17 -5.03
CA GLY A 70 12.56 12.64 -5.94
C GLY A 70 11.30 13.13 -5.22
N LEU A 71 10.17 13.05 -5.92
CA LEU A 71 8.89 13.50 -5.41
C LEU A 71 8.06 12.32 -4.88
N ALA A 72 7.72 12.35 -3.60
CA ALA A 72 6.60 11.60 -3.06
C ALA A 72 5.30 12.41 -3.24
N LEU A 73 4.35 11.82 -3.95
CA LEU A 73 3.07 12.42 -4.29
C LEU A 73 1.93 11.66 -3.61
N ARG A 74 1.14 12.35 -2.80
CA ARG A 74 -0.10 11.83 -2.21
C ARG A 74 -1.32 12.41 -2.90
N LEU A 75 -2.29 11.55 -3.21
CA LEU A 75 -3.63 11.97 -3.56
C LEU A 75 -4.42 12.27 -2.26
N GLY A 76 -4.83 13.52 -2.06
CA GLY A 76 -5.48 14.03 -0.85
C GLY A 76 -7.01 14.01 -0.94
N VAL A 77 -7.65 14.99 -0.29
CA VAL A 77 -9.10 15.00 0.01
C VAL A 77 -10.04 14.70 -1.18
N GLY A 78 -9.77 15.20 -2.38
CA GLY A 78 -10.62 14.92 -3.56
C GLY A 78 -10.54 13.48 -4.07
N PHE A 79 -9.66 12.66 -3.49
CA PHE A 79 -9.47 11.25 -3.80
C PHE A 79 -9.80 10.34 -2.61
N GLU A 80 -10.41 10.87 -1.54
CA GLU A 80 -10.75 10.16 -0.30
C GLU A 80 -12.28 9.94 -0.14
N GLY A 81 -13.06 10.20 -1.20
CA GLY A 81 -14.52 10.06 -1.20
C GLY A 81 -15.02 8.61 -1.25
N ILE A 82 -16.14 8.34 -0.56
CA ILE A 82 -16.88 7.08 -0.58
C ILE A 82 -18.35 7.41 -0.80
N GLU A 83 -18.92 6.99 -1.92
CA GLU A 83 -20.31 7.29 -2.29
C GLU A 83 -21.05 6.04 -2.75
N ALA A 84 -22.28 5.86 -2.27
CA ALA A 84 -23.15 4.80 -2.74
C ALA A 84 -23.89 5.24 -4.01
N HIS A 85 -23.86 4.42 -5.05
CA HIS A 85 -24.50 4.67 -6.34
C HIS A 85 -25.28 3.42 -6.77
N GLY A 86 -26.54 3.35 -6.35
CA GLY A 86 -27.39 2.18 -6.57
C GLY A 86 -26.84 0.95 -5.85
N ALA A 87 -26.50 -0.10 -6.62
CA ALA A 87 -25.89 -1.33 -6.10
C ALA A 87 -24.35 -1.26 -5.97
N HIS A 88 -23.72 -0.19 -6.45
CA HIS A 88 -22.27 -0.05 -6.49
C HIS A 88 -21.76 1.04 -5.55
N TRP A 89 -20.46 1.03 -5.32
CA TRP A 89 -19.76 2.08 -4.57
C TRP A 89 -18.77 2.79 -5.48
N ILE A 90 -18.85 4.11 -5.53
CA ILE A 90 -17.83 4.96 -6.14
C ILE A 90 -16.86 5.38 -5.04
N VAL A 91 -15.59 5.00 -5.19
CA VAL A 91 -14.56 5.16 -4.17
C VAL A 91 -13.31 5.80 -4.74
N GLY A 92 -12.80 6.81 -4.06
CA GLY A 92 -11.53 7.45 -4.39
C GLY A 92 -10.33 6.53 -4.13
N ALA A 93 -9.25 6.76 -4.88
CA ALA A 93 -8.04 5.95 -4.83
C ALA A 93 -7.35 5.93 -3.45
N SER A 94 -7.48 7.02 -2.68
CA SER A 94 -6.84 7.18 -1.37
C SER A 94 -7.67 6.67 -0.20
N VAL A 95 -8.86 6.10 -0.45
CA VAL A 95 -9.67 5.53 0.63
C VAL A 95 -8.95 4.32 1.23
N PRO A 96 -8.67 4.29 2.55
CA PRO A 96 -8.21 3.08 3.23
C PRO A 96 -9.20 1.93 3.04
N VAL A 97 -8.73 0.75 2.66
CA VAL A 97 -9.61 -0.39 2.35
C VAL A 97 -10.47 -0.78 3.55
N ALA A 98 -9.89 -0.74 4.75
CA ALA A 98 -10.64 -0.98 5.99
C ALA A 98 -11.74 0.07 6.23
N GLN A 99 -11.53 1.34 5.86
CA GLN A 99 -12.56 2.38 5.95
C GLN A 99 -13.71 2.08 4.98
N LEU A 100 -13.42 1.68 3.74
CA LEU A 100 -14.45 1.19 2.82
C LEU A 100 -15.22 0.01 3.42
N GLY A 101 -14.52 -0.95 4.04
CA GLY A 101 -15.14 -2.07 4.75
C GLY A 101 -16.14 -1.65 5.83
N VAL A 102 -15.79 -0.63 6.62
CA VAL A 102 -16.67 -0.08 7.66
C VAL A 102 -17.88 0.62 7.05
N VAL A 103 -17.65 1.55 6.12
CA VAL A 103 -18.71 2.40 5.54
C VAL A 103 -19.67 1.59 4.68
N ALA A 104 -19.16 0.66 3.86
CA ALA A 104 -19.98 -0.16 2.97
C ALA A 104 -20.51 -1.44 3.63
N GLY A 105 -20.14 -1.73 4.89
CA GLY A 105 -20.50 -2.99 5.56
C GLY A 105 -19.81 -4.23 4.96
N TRP A 106 -18.72 -4.04 4.21
CA TRP A 106 -18.01 -5.11 3.51
C TRP A 106 -17.01 -5.81 4.43
N LYS A 107 -17.48 -6.84 5.14
CA LYS A 107 -16.76 -7.49 6.24
C LYS A 107 -15.35 -8.01 5.89
N SER A 108 -15.13 -8.49 4.67
CA SER A 108 -13.81 -9.01 4.25
C SER A 108 -12.73 -7.93 4.20
N LEU A 109 -13.10 -6.65 4.13
CA LEU A 109 -12.18 -5.53 4.03
C LEU A 109 -11.73 -4.97 5.38
N LEU A 110 -12.39 -5.32 6.50
CA LEU A 110 -12.23 -4.65 7.81
C LEU A 110 -10.80 -4.67 8.39
N ARG A 111 -9.96 -5.60 7.95
CA ARG A 111 -8.56 -5.73 8.39
C ARG A 111 -7.56 -5.54 7.26
N ALA A 112 -8.02 -5.14 6.08
CA ALA A 112 -7.17 -4.98 4.91
C ALA A 112 -6.18 -3.83 5.10
N GLY A 113 -4.95 -4.02 4.61
CA GLY A 113 -3.94 -2.96 4.56
C GLY A 113 -4.11 -2.05 3.35
N GLY A 114 -3.51 -0.86 3.43
CA GLY A 114 -3.41 0.07 2.32
C GLY A 114 -4.72 0.75 1.91
N SER A 115 -4.65 1.34 0.73
CA SER A 115 -5.73 2.09 0.08
C SER A 115 -6.41 1.28 -1.03
N VAL A 116 -7.53 1.80 -1.58
CA VAL A 116 -8.19 1.23 -2.76
C VAL A 116 -7.22 1.13 -3.94
N ALA A 117 -6.31 2.09 -4.12
CA ALA A 117 -5.25 2.00 -5.12
C ALA A 117 -4.35 0.79 -4.89
N ASP A 118 -3.82 0.62 -3.67
CA ASP A 118 -2.93 -0.49 -3.33
C ASP A 118 -3.63 -1.84 -3.53
N ALA A 119 -4.89 -1.96 -3.10
CA ALA A 119 -5.64 -3.21 -3.20
C ALA A 119 -6.04 -3.58 -4.63
N LEU A 120 -6.18 -2.61 -5.54
CA LEU A 120 -6.32 -2.89 -6.97
C LEU A 120 -4.99 -3.29 -7.61
N GLU A 121 -3.88 -2.71 -7.17
CA GLU A 121 -2.54 -3.13 -7.60
C GLU A 121 -2.18 -4.55 -7.15
N ASP A 122 -2.50 -4.90 -5.91
CA ASP A 122 -2.35 -6.25 -5.35
C ASP A 122 -3.39 -7.25 -5.91
N GLY A 123 -4.32 -6.76 -6.72
CA GLY A 123 -5.32 -7.56 -7.41
C GLY A 123 -6.52 -7.98 -6.54
N TRP A 124 -6.57 -7.57 -5.27
CA TRP A 124 -7.58 -8.01 -4.30
C TRP A 124 -8.98 -7.51 -4.65
N LEU A 125 -9.08 -6.28 -5.15
CA LEU A 125 -10.35 -5.66 -5.52
C LEU A 125 -10.73 -5.87 -6.99
N LEU A 126 -9.86 -6.45 -7.81
CA LEU A 126 -10.14 -6.69 -9.24
C LEU A 126 -11.44 -7.48 -9.49
N PRO A 127 -11.76 -8.54 -8.73
CA PRO A 127 -13.00 -9.27 -8.96
C PRO A 127 -14.26 -8.42 -8.80
N ALA A 128 -14.20 -7.41 -7.93
CA ALA A 128 -15.32 -6.52 -7.65
C ALA A 128 -15.30 -5.23 -8.48
N LEU A 129 -14.30 -5.05 -9.35
CA LEU A 129 -14.18 -3.83 -10.13
C LEU A 129 -15.22 -3.81 -11.26
N VAL A 130 -16.02 -2.75 -11.29
CA VAL A 130 -16.97 -2.45 -12.38
C VAL A 130 -16.35 -1.48 -13.37
N SER A 131 -15.70 -0.42 -12.86
CA SER A 131 -14.96 0.54 -13.68
C SER A 131 -13.91 1.26 -12.86
N ALA A 132 -12.91 1.82 -13.53
CA ALA A 132 -11.86 2.61 -12.92
C ALA A 132 -11.59 3.86 -13.74
N ARG A 133 -11.40 4.98 -13.04
CA ARG A 133 -10.84 6.20 -13.60
C ARG A 133 -9.37 6.27 -13.24
N ARG A 134 -8.51 6.51 -14.24
CA ARG A 134 -7.07 6.62 -14.04
C ARG A 134 -6.48 7.86 -14.69
N PHE A 135 -5.39 8.34 -14.11
CA PHE A 135 -4.51 9.28 -14.77
C PHE A 135 -3.45 8.51 -15.56
N LYS A 136 -3.30 8.82 -16.85
CA LYS A 136 -2.26 8.24 -17.73
C LYS A 136 -1.76 9.27 -18.72
N GLY A 137 -0.43 9.33 -18.89
CA GLY A 137 0.20 10.26 -19.82
C GLY A 137 -0.01 11.72 -19.43
N ARG A 138 -1.06 12.37 -19.97
CA ARG A 138 -1.37 13.79 -19.77
C ARG A 138 -2.80 14.08 -19.32
N GLY A 139 -3.61 13.04 -19.07
CA GLY A 139 -5.02 13.22 -18.74
C GLY A 139 -5.64 12.01 -18.06
N PHE A 140 -6.97 12.04 -18.00
CA PHE A 140 -7.78 11.03 -17.34
C PHE A 140 -8.53 10.20 -18.37
N GLU A 141 -8.66 8.91 -18.09
CA GLU A 141 -9.46 7.98 -18.87
C GLU A 141 -10.22 7.03 -17.95
N ASP A 142 -11.43 6.66 -18.35
CA ASP A 142 -12.26 5.66 -17.70
C ASP A 142 -12.09 4.33 -18.44
N GLN A 143 -12.05 3.22 -17.69
CA GLN A 143 -11.89 1.86 -18.22
C GLN A 143 -12.71 0.87 -17.38
N GLU A 144 -13.27 -0.15 -18.03
CA GLU A 144 -14.04 -1.20 -17.33
C GLU A 144 -13.13 -2.25 -16.66
N THR A 145 -11.91 -2.41 -17.17
CA THR A 145 -10.92 -3.35 -16.63
C THR A 145 -9.71 -2.61 -16.08
N TRP A 146 -9.09 -3.14 -15.03
CA TRP A 146 -7.83 -2.63 -14.51
C TRP A 146 -6.66 -3.55 -14.87
N VAL A 147 -5.72 -3.00 -15.63
CA VAL A 147 -4.39 -3.61 -15.83
C VAL A 147 -3.38 -2.73 -15.13
N VAL A 148 -2.61 -3.36 -14.25
CA VAL A 148 -1.54 -2.71 -13.50
C VAL A 148 -0.48 -2.16 -14.45
N ASP A 149 -0.40 -0.83 -14.54
CA ASP A 149 0.55 -0.11 -15.39
C ASP A 149 1.34 0.90 -14.52
N PRO A 150 2.69 0.79 -14.43
CA PRO A 150 3.53 1.71 -13.66
C PRO A 150 3.45 3.18 -14.09
N LYS A 151 2.92 3.47 -15.27
CA LYS A 151 2.67 4.82 -15.81
C LYS A 151 1.19 5.19 -15.79
N SER A 152 0.41 4.54 -14.93
CA SER A 152 -0.97 4.90 -14.63
C SER A 152 -1.18 5.05 -13.13
N LEU A 153 -2.08 5.95 -12.73
CA LEU A 153 -2.49 6.14 -11.34
C LEU A 153 -3.99 5.98 -11.24
N LEU A 154 -4.46 5.14 -10.31
CA LEU A 154 -5.88 5.11 -9.99
C LEU A 154 -6.27 6.46 -9.40
N VAL A 155 -7.44 6.95 -9.80
CA VAL A 155 -8.07 8.15 -9.24
C VAL A 155 -9.33 7.76 -8.50
N ARG A 156 -10.13 6.88 -9.09
CA ARG A 156 -11.42 6.45 -8.57
C ARG A 156 -11.77 5.07 -9.11
N ALA A 157 -12.44 4.26 -8.32
CA ALA A 157 -12.98 2.97 -8.73
C ALA A 157 -14.49 2.91 -8.47
N THR A 158 -15.21 2.16 -9.28
CA THR A 158 -16.58 1.72 -9.02
C THR A 158 -16.53 0.24 -8.69
N LEU A 159 -17.04 -0.14 -7.52
CA LEU A 159 -16.95 -1.50 -6.99
C LEU A 159 -18.34 -2.09 -6.73
N ASP A 160 -18.50 -3.38 -7.05
CA ASP A 160 -19.64 -4.21 -6.66
C ASP A 160 -19.34 -4.90 -5.31
N PRO A 161 -19.99 -4.47 -4.21
CA PRO A 161 -19.72 -5.02 -2.88
C PRO A 161 -20.26 -6.45 -2.69
N THR A 162 -21.07 -6.96 -3.62
CA THR A 162 -21.64 -8.32 -3.56
C THR A 162 -20.63 -9.38 -3.99
N VAL A 163 -19.58 -8.98 -4.73
CA VAL A 163 -18.53 -9.89 -5.16
C VAL A 163 -17.57 -10.22 -4.02
N ALA A 164 -17.29 -11.50 -3.84
CA ALA A 164 -16.36 -11.95 -2.80
C ALA A 164 -14.91 -11.56 -3.16
N VAL A 165 -14.28 -10.80 -2.26
CA VAL A 165 -12.86 -10.43 -2.33
C VAL A 165 -12.11 -10.95 -1.10
N LYS A 166 -10.81 -11.18 -1.25
CA LYS A 166 -9.94 -11.75 -0.21
C LYS A 166 -8.66 -10.91 -0.04
N PRO A 167 -8.75 -9.69 0.52
CA PRO A 167 -7.56 -8.90 0.79
C PRO A 167 -6.73 -9.55 1.90
N MET A 168 -5.43 -9.25 1.92
CA MET A 168 -4.59 -9.65 3.04
C MET A 168 -4.77 -8.71 4.22
N ARG A 169 -4.57 -9.23 5.43
CA ARG A 169 -4.55 -8.42 6.64
C ARG A 169 -3.37 -7.43 6.58
N ALA A 170 -3.61 -6.19 7.01
CA ALA A 170 -2.58 -5.16 7.14
C ALA A 170 -1.34 -5.70 7.87
N GLY A 171 -0.15 -5.40 7.34
CA GLY A 171 1.12 -5.88 7.87
C GLY A 171 1.45 -7.34 7.54
N THR A 172 0.63 -8.06 6.75
CA THR A 172 1.00 -9.41 6.28
C THR A 172 2.33 -9.34 5.54
N ALA A 173 3.37 -9.98 6.06
CA ALA A 173 4.75 -9.75 5.64
C ALA A 173 5.16 -10.52 4.38
N PHE A 174 4.56 -11.69 4.16
CA PHE A 174 4.93 -12.61 3.08
C PHE A 174 3.75 -12.89 2.17
N ARG A 175 4.04 -13.26 0.92
CA ARG A 175 3.04 -13.79 0.00
C ARG A 175 2.64 -15.21 0.41
N GLU A 176 1.49 -15.66 -0.09
CA GLU A 176 1.10 -17.06 0.06
C GLU A 176 2.06 -17.94 -0.77
N PRO A 177 2.71 -18.95 -0.16
CA PRO A 177 3.76 -19.76 -0.81
C PRO A 177 3.24 -20.71 -1.91
N GLY A 178 1.92 -20.74 -2.13
CA GLY A 178 1.29 -21.46 -3.24
C GLY A 178 -0.20 -21.68 -3.04
N LYS A 179 -0.89 -22.22 -4.06
CA LYS A 179 -2.36 -22.42 -4.04
C LYS A 179 -2.87 -23.39 -2.95
N ARG A 180 -2.02 -24.30 -2.47
CA ARG A 180 -2.38 -25.36 -1.51
C ARG A 180 -1.67 -25.22 -0.16
N THR A 181 -0.89 -24.18 0.02
CA THR A 181 -0.06 -24.00 1.21
C THR A 181 -0.49 -22.72 1.91
N ASP A 182 -1.05 -22.86 3.10
CA ASP A 182 -1.45 -21.74 3.95
C ASP A 182 -0.22 -21.19 4.70
N LEU A 183 0.09 -19.91 4.47
CA LEU A 183 1.21 -19.23 5.12
C LEU A 183 1.12 -19.31 6.65
N ARG A 184 -0.08 -19.14 7.23
CA ARG A 184 -0.24 -19.13 8.70
C ARG A 184 0.05 -20.49 9.30
N ALA A 185 -0.45 -21.57 8.69
CA ALA A 185 -0.16 -22.94 9.09
C ALA A 185 1.33 -23.25 8.99
N LEU A 186 2.00 -22.77 7.94
CA LEU A 186 3.44 -22.92 7.76
C LEU A 186 4.23 -22.26 8.90
N LEU A 187 3.89 -21.01 9.23
CA LEU A 187 4.53 -20.25 10.31
C LEU A 187 4.27 -20.88 11.69
N ARG A 188 3.05 -21.39 11.94
CA ARG A 188 2.75 -22.14 13.17
C ARG A 188 3.59 -23.42 13.26
N ARG A 189 3.71 -24.20 12.19
CA ARG A 189 4.53 -25.42 12.15
C ARG A 189 6.01 -25.13 12.38
N ALA A 190 6.49 -23.96 11.96
CA ALA A 190 7.85 -23.50 12.21
C ALA A 190 8.08 -22.96 13.64
N ASN A 191 7.04 -22.96 14.50
CA ASN A 191 7.02 -22.39 15.85
C ASN A 191 7.29 -20.89 15.89
N LEU A 192 6.71 -20.14 14.93
CA LEU A 192 6.96 -18.70 14.77
C LEU A 192 5.86 -17.79 15.36
N THR A 193 4.94 -18.29 16.19
CA THR A 193 3.77 -17.53 16.69
C THR A 193 4.10 -16.48 17.74
N THR A 194 5.28 -16.54 18.37
CA THR A 194 5.66 -15.65 19.47
C THR A 194 7.06 -15.06 19.26
N VAL A 195 7.49 -14.92 18.00
CA VAL A 195 8.83 -14.43 17.68
C VAL A 195 8.89 -12.92 17.82
N ARG A 196 9.89 -12.48 18.56
CA ARG A 196 10.19 -11.08 18.84
C ARG A 196 11.69 -10.85 18.76
N LEU A 197 12.07 -9.80 18.04
CA LEU A 197 13.43 -9.28 17.97
C LEU A 197 13.36 -7.79 18.37
N TYR A 198 13.62 -7.50 19.64
CA TYR A 198 13.38 -6.18 20.23
C TYR A 198 11.93 -5.74 19.99
N ASP A 199 11.67 -4.61 19.36
CA ASP A 199 10.31 -4.14 19.10
C ASP A 199 9.71 -4.64 17.78
N ALA A 200 10.48 -5.36 16.96
CA ALA A 200 9.94 -6.09 15.83
C ALA A 200 9.37 -7.44 16.32
N CYS A 201 8.13 -7.76 15.97
CA CYS A 201 7.55 -9.07 16.27
C CYS A 201 6.52 -9.51 15.23
N LEU A 202 6.14 -10.78 15.28
CA LEU A 202 4.96 -11.29 14.59
C LEU A 202 3.75 -11.21 15.52
N ALA A 203 2.57 -10.92 14.98
CA ALA A 203 1.34 -10.86 15.78
C ALA A 203 0.96 -12.26 16.30
N GLU A 204 0.58 -12.34 17.57
CA GLU A 204 0.21 -13.61 18.22
C GLU A 204 -1.04 -14.23 17.59
N ASP A 205 -2.01 -13.41 17.18
CA ASP A 205 -3.28 -13.86 16.59
C ASP A 205 -3.16 -14.22 15.10
N ASP A 206 -2.16 -13.67 14.41
CA ASP A 206 -1.84 -13.99 13.01
C ASP A 206 -0.33 -13.87 12.79
N PRO A 207 0.42 -14.99 12.80
CA PRO A 207 1.87 -14.96 12.72
C PRO A 207 2.40 -14.45 11.38
N ALA A 208 1.54 -14.25 10.38
CA ALA A 208 1.96 -13.63 9.13
C ALA A 208 2.07 -12.10 9.21
N VAL A 209 1.55 -11.48 10.28
CA VAL A 209 1.51 -10.02 10.42
C VAL A 209 2.74 -9.53 11.17
N LEU A 210 3.53 -8.68 10.52
CA LEU A 210 4.64 -7.96 11.12
C LEU A 210 4.12 -6.78 11.94
N VAL A 211 4.65 -6.62 13.14
CA VAL A 211 4.26 -5.58 14.09
C VAL A 211 5.51 -4.86 14.59
N ASN A 212 5.46 -3.53 14.57
CA ASN A 212 6.35 -2.68 15.34
C ASN A 212 5.67 -2.33 16.69
N LYS A 213 6.29 -2.70 17.81
CA LYS A 213 5.81 -2.44 19.17
C LYS A 213 6.13 -1.03 19.69
N GLY A 214 6.86 -0.22 18.93
CA GLY A 214 7.14 1.17 19.25
C GLY A 214 8.40 1.66 18.54
N GLU A 215 9.55 1.10 18.91
CA GLU A 215 10.86 1.62 18.52
C GLU A 215 11.62 0.70 17.56
N ALA A 216 10.94 -0.20 16.85
CA ALA A 216 11.60 -1.07 15.89
C ALA A 216 12.21 -0.23 14.76
N SER A 217 13.53 -0.27 14.63
CA SER A 217 14.23 0.24 13.47
C SER A 217 13.89 -0.58 12.22
N PRO A 218 13.96 0.01 11.01
CA PRO A 218 13.86 -0.74 9.76
C PRO A 218 14.80 -1.96 9.68
N LYS A 219 16.00 -1.84 10.25
CA LYS A 219 16.97 -2.93 10.35
C LYS A 219 16.47 -4.09 11.21
N GLN A 220 15.87 -3.81 12.37
CA GLN A 220 15.27 -4.85 13.22
C GLN A 220 14.10 -5.55 12.52
N LEU A 221 13.26 -4.80 11.80
CA LEU A 221 12.18 -5.38 11.00
C LEU A 221 12.73 -6.35 9.93
N ARG A 222 13.77 -5.93 9.18
CA ARG A 222 14.43 -6.79 8.17
C ARG A 222 15.08 -8.03 8.78
N LEU A 223 15.82 -7.88 9.88
CA LEU A 223 16.46 -9.01 10.57
C LEU A 223 15.43 -10.03 11.04
N LEU A 224 14.28 -9.58 11.56
CA LEU A 224 13.20 -10.48 11.93
C LEU A 224 12.65 -11.23 10.71
N LEU A 225 12.36 -10.53 9.60
CA LEU A 225 11.85 -11.18 8.38
C LEU A 225 12.85 -12.19 7.82
N GLN A 226 14.15 -11.86 7.81
CA GLN A 226 15.21 -12.79 7.41
C GLN A 226 15.22 -14.04 8.29
N ALA A 227 15.21 -13.89 9.62
CA ALA A 227 15.20 -15.02 10.55
C ALA A 227 13.94 -15.91 10.37
N VAL A 228 12.80 -15.30 10.07
CA VAL A 228 11.56 -16.03 9.75
C VAL A 228 11.71 -16.86 8.48
N ARG A 229 12.25 -16.27 7.41
CA ARG A 229 12.49 -16.98 6.14
C ARG A 229 13.43 -18.17 6.33
N GLU A 230 14.56 -17.95 7.00
CA GLU A 230 15.54 -19.00 7.31
C GLU A 230 14.91 -20.12 8.14
N ARG A 231 14.14 -19.77 9.18
CA ARG A 231 13.47 -20.77 10.03
C ARG A 231 12.43 -21.59 9.26
N VAL A 232 11.65 -20.96 8.39
CA VAL A 232 10.67 -21.66 7.54
C VAL A 232 11.37 -22.58 6.53
N HIS A 233 12.46 -22.12 5.91
CA HIS A 233 13.26 -22.95 5.02
C HIS A 233 13.79 -24.19 5.76
N VAL A 234 14.43 -24.02 6.92
CA VAL A 234 14.95 -25.15 7.71
C VAL A 234 13.85 -26.11 8.14
N ALA A 235 12.67 -25.61 8.53
CA ALA A 235 11.59 -26.46 9.03
C ALA A 235 10.78 -27.15 7.91
N THR A 236 10.82 -26.64 6.67
CA THR A 236 9.83 -27.03 5.64
C THR A 236 10.38 -27.20 4.23
N GLY A 237 11.59 -26.72 3.97
CA GLY A 237 12.21 -26.67 2.64
C GLY A 237 11.63 -25.60 1.71
N LEU A 238 10.64 -24.80 2.16
CA LEU A 238 10.02 -23.75 1.35
C LEU A 238 10.69 -22.40 1.58
N GLU A 239 10.86 -21.65 0.49
CA GLU A 239 11.25 -20.24 0.52
C GLU A 239 10.01 -19.35 0.60
N LEU A 240 10.06 -18.35 1.50
CA LEU A 240 9.04 -17.32 1.57
C LEU A 240 9.44 -16.09 0.77
N GLU A 241 8.51 -15.57 -0.02
CA GLU A 241 8.63 -14.30 -0.73
C GLU A 241 8.03 -13.17 0.12
N GLU A 242 8.78 -12.09 0.32
CA GLU A 242 8.30 -10.89 1.00
C GLU A 242 7.23 -10.18 0.17
N ARG A 243 6.14 -9.78 0.82
CA ARG A 243 5.11 -8.92 0.24
C ARG A 243 5.39 -7.45 0.55
N LEU A 244 5.79 -7.16 1.80
CA LEU A 244 6.10 -5.81 2.24
C LEU A 244 7.41 -5.35 1.59
N VAL A 245 7.30 -4.38 0.68
CA VAL A 245 8.43 -3.76 0.00
C VAL A 245 8.54 -2.28 0.40
N PRO A 246 9.66 -1.60 0.12
CA PRO A 246 9.74 -0.16 0.30
C PRO A 246 8.59 0.59 -0.39
N PRO A 247 8.07 1.66 0.22
CA PRO A 247 6.84 2.29 -0.21
C PRO A 247 6.90 2.89 -1.62
N GLY A 248 5.77 2.83 -2.33
CA GLY A 248 5.50 3.49 -3.61
C GLY A 248 6.19 2.88 -4.84
N ARG A 249 5.65 3.14 -6.04
CA ARG A 249 6.32 2.82 -7.31
C ARG A 249 7.29 3.93 -7.69
N GLY A 250 8.52 3.57 -8.05
CA GLY A 250 9.41 4.46 -8.81
C GLY A 250 9.00 4.46 -10.28
N GLY A 251 8.03 5.27 -10.67
CA GLY A 251 7.72 5.51 -12.07
C GLY A 251 8.50 6.72 -12.58
N ARG A 252 9.23 6.59 -13.69
CA ARG A 252 9.63 7.78 -14.45
C ARG A 252 8.39 8.28 -15.19
N TRP A 253 7.74 9.26 -14.59
CA TRP A 253 6.55 9.91 -15.12
C TRP A 253 6.90 11.06 -16.04
#